data_AF-A0A2T6K109-F1
#
_entry.id   AF-A0A2T6K109-F1
#
_cell.length_a   1.000
_cell.length_b   1.000
_cell.length_c   1.000
_cell.angle_alpha   90.00
_cell.angle_beta   90.00
_cell.angle_gamma   90.00
#
_symmetry.space_group_name_H-M   'P 1'
#
loop_
_entity.id
_entity.type
_entity.pdbx_description
1 polymer ?
#
loop_
_entity_poly.entity_id
_entity_poly.type
_entity_poly.pdbx_seq_one_letter_code
_entity_poly.pdbx_strand_id
1 'polypeptide(L)'
;MKMLKTVDAAKKEIKELQDFVFLVENYEVTTVEQKILKEYAYVGSMVKVVENINKEFGPDTIDKTFVSNLLQIKPQDELHKRLKSNYLLKTRHTRK
;
A
#
# COMPACT_ATOMS: atom_id res chain seq x y z
N MET A 1 14.34 -17.01 10.85
CA MET A 1 14.45 -16.35 12.17
C MET A 1 14.76 -14.89 11.93
N LYS A 2 13.92 -13.94 12.38
CA LYS A 2 14.27 -12.51 12.28
C LYS A 2 15.49 -12.30 13.20
N MET A 3 16.61 -11.85 12.65
CA MET A 3 17.79 -11.50 13.44
C MET A 3 17.39 -10.41 14.45
N LEU A 4 17.79 -10.57 15.72
CA LEU A 4 17.57 -9.55 16.73
C LEU A 4 18.37 -8.29 16.34
N LYS A 5 17.68 -7.15 16.25
CA LYS A 5 18.28 -5.84 15.96
C LYS A 5 18.77 -5.20 17.26
N THR A 6 19.64 -4.19 17.14
CA THR A 6 19.99 -3.35 18.30
C THR A 6 18.76 -2.62 18.82
N VAL A 7 18.76 -2.25 20.11
CA VAL A 7 17.63 -1.53 20.74
C VAL A 7 17.30 -0.25 19.98
N ASP A 8 18.31 0.49 19.50
CA ASP A 8 18.11 1.73 18.74
C ASP A 8 17.48 1.47 17.36
N ALA A 9 17.90 0.40 16.68
CA ALA A 9 17.31 0.02 15.41
C ALA A 9 15.85 -0.45 15.58
N ALA A 10 15.55 -1.17 16.67
CA ALA A 10 14.18 -1.57 17.01
C ALA A 10 13.30 -0.35 17.33
N LYS A 11 13.79 0.62 18.12
CA LYS A 11 13.08 1.87 18.41
C LYS A 11 12.78 2.67 17.14
N LYS A 12 13.75 2.75 16.21
CA LYS A 12 13.56 3.41 14.92
C LYS A 12 12.48 2.73 14.09
N GLU A 13 12.50 1.40 14.01
CA GLU A 13 11.48 0.63 13.30
C GLU A 13 10.08 0.83 13.91
N ILE A 14 9.95 0.85 15.24
CA ILE A 14 8.68 1.16 15.92
C ILE A 14 8.16 2.52 15.48
N LYS A 15 9.02 3.54 15.47
CA LYS A 15 8.64 4.89 15.04
C LYS A 15 8.18 4.92 13.59
N GLU A 16 8.92 4.29 12.67
CA GLU A 16 8.56 4.23 11.25
C GLU A 16 7.21 3.52 11.03
N LEU A 17 6.93 2.47 11.80
CA LEU A 17 5.65 1.76 11.77
C LEU A 17 4.51 2.62 12.33
N GLN A 18 4.72 3.31 13.45
CA GLN A 18 3.74 4.26 14.00
C GLN A 18 3.43 5.38 13.01
N ASP A 19 4.46 5.97 12.39
CA ASP A 19 4.30 6.99 11.37
C ASP A 19 3.51 6.47 10.16
N PHE A 20 3.70 5.20 9.78
CA PHE A 20 2.93 4.59 8.69
C PHE A 20 1.47 4.38 9.07
N VAL A 21 1.19 3.86 10.26
CA VAL A 21 -0.18 3.68 10.76
C VAL A 21 -0.90 5.02 10.79
N PHE A 22 -0.28 6.04 11.39
CA PHE A 22 -0.83 7.38 11.45
C PHE A 22 -1.13 7.95 10.05
N LEU A 23 -0.20 7.77 9.11
CA LEU A 23 -0.38 8.21 7.73
C LEU A 23 -1.58 7.54 7.06
N VAL A 24 -1.78 6.24 7.23
CA VAL A 24 -2.87 5.49 6.62
C VAL A 24 -4.22 5.86 7.23
N GLU A 25 -4.29 5.96 8.56
CA GLU A 25 -5.54 6.28 9.28
C GLU A 25 -6.04 7.68 8.92
N ASN A 26 -5.15 8.67 8.92
CA ASN A 26 -5.47 10.08 8.62
C ASN A 26 -5.43 10.40 7.12
N TYR A 27 -5.24 9.41 6.25
CA TYR A 27 -5.23 9.64 4.82
C TYR A 27 -6.62 10.06 4.33
N GLU A 28 -6.71 11.29 3.84
CA GLU A 28 -7.92 11.85 3.24
C GLU A 28 -8.14 11.24 1.85
N VAL A 29 -9.35 10.73 1.63
CA VAL A 29 -9.74 10.09 0.38
C VAL A 29 -10.71 11.02 -0.34
N THR A 30 -10.22 11.67 -1.38
CA THR A 30 -11.01 12.56 -2.26
C THR A 30 -11.25 11.96 -3.65
N THR A 31 -10.46 10.95 -4.02
CA THR A 31 -10.52 10.27 -5.32
C THR A 31 -10.58 8.75 -5.17
N VAL A 32 -11.01 8.05 -6.23
CA VAL A 32 -11.07 6.59 -6.26
C VAL A 32 -9.67 5.98 -6.17
N GLU A 33 -8.67 6.62 -6.80
CA GLU A 33 -7.27 6.21 -6.71
C GLU A 33 -6.75 6.26 -5.27
N GLN A 34 -7.07 7.33 -4.55
CA GLN A 34 -6.72 7.45 -3.12
C GLN A 34 -7.43 6.38 -2.28
N LYS A 35 -8.69 6.07 -2.59
CA LYS A 35 -9.43 4.97 -1.92
C LYS A 35 -8.71 3.63 -2.13
N ILE A 36 -8.31 3.33 -3.38
CA ILE A 36 -7.58 2.11 -3.74
C ILE A 36 -6.24 2.04 -2.98
N LEU A 37 -5.50 3.14 -2.89
CA LEU A 37 -4.24 3.20 -2.14
C LEU A 37 -4.45 2.95 -0.65
N LYS A 38 -5.46 3.59 -0.04
CA LYS A 38 -5.81 3.38 1.38
C LYS A 38 -6.21 1.93 1.65
N GLU A 39 -7.08 1.36 0.81
CA GLU A 39 -7.52 -0.04 0.95
C GLU A 39 -6.35 -1.01 0.79
N TYR A 40 -5.47 -0.75 -0.18
CA TYR A 40 -4.27 -1.56 -0.37
C TYR A 40 -3.32 -1.49 0.83
N ALA A 41 -3.23 -0.34 1.51
CA ALA A 41 -2.43 -0.20 2.73
C ALA A 41 -2.94 -1.09 3.87
N TYR A 42 -4.26 -1.22 4.03
CA TYR A 42 -4.87 -2.09 5.06
C TYR A 42 -4.78 -3.57 4.72
N VAL A 43 -5.03 -3.92 3.45
CA VAL A 43 -5.27 -5.32 3.08
C VAL A 43 -4.03 -5.99 2.47
N GLY A 44 -3.15 -5.22 1.84
CA GLY A 44 -1.90 -5.71 1.25
C GLY A 44 -2.07 -6.69 0.07
N SER A 45 -3.29 -6.81 -0.48
CA SER A 45 -3.66 -7.73 -1.56
C SER A 45 -4.48 -7.02 -2.63
N MET A 46 -3.99 -7.03 -3.87
CA MET A 46 -4.72 -6.44 -5.01
C MET A 46 -6.05 -7.14 -5.27
N VAL A 47 -6.13 -8.46 -5.07
CA VAL A 47 -7.37 -9.24 -5.26
C VAL A 47 -8.47 -8.66 -4.39
N LYS A 48 -8.18 -8.51 -3.10
CA LYS A 48 -9.14 -8.02 -2.12
C LYS A 48 -9.50 -6.56 -2.35
N VAL A 49 -8.54 -5.73 -2.80
CA VAL A 49 -8.82 -4.34 -3.16
C VAL A 49 -9.81 -4.27 -4.33
N VAL A 50 -9.58 -5.06 -5.39
CA VAL A 50 -10.51 -5.13 -6.53
C VAL A 50 -11.90 -5.60 -6.09
N GLU A 51 -11.97 -6.66 -5.27
CA GLU A 51 -13.24 -7.16 -4.72
C GLU A 51 -13.97 -6.09 -3.89
N ASN A 52 -13.27 -5.39 -3.00
CA ASN A 52 -13.87 -4.39 -2.11
C ASN A 52 -14.35 -3.17 -2.89
N ILE A 53 -13.54 -2.68 -3.85
CA ILE A 53 -13.91 -1.52 -4.67
C ILE A 53 -15.05 -1.87 -5.63
N ASN A 54 -15.00 -3.02 -6.31
CA ASN A 54 -16.09 -3.42 -7.20
C ASN A 54 -17.38 -3.71 -6.43
N LYS A 55 -17.30 -4.16 -5.18
CA LYS A 55 -18.48 -4.31 -4.31
C LYS A 55 -19.10 -2.96 -3.93
N GLU A 56 -18.29 -1.92 -3.76
CA GLU A 56 -18.76 -0.59 -3.33
C GLU A 56 -19.23 0.28 -4.51
N PHE A 57 -18.51 0.27 -5.63
CA PHE A 57 -18.75 1.16 -6.78
C PHE A 57 -19.47 0.47 -7.95
N GLY A 58 -19.51 -0.87 -7.98
CA GLY A 58 -20.17 -1.66 -9.01
C GLY A 58 -19.28 -2.74 -9.60
N PRO A 59 -19.86 -3.86 -10.09
CA PRO A 59 -19.09 -4.92 -10.72
C PRO A 59 -18.27 -4.37 -11.90
N ASP A 60 -17.05 -4.88 -12.05
CA ASP A 60 -16.10 -4.51 -13.11
C ASP A 60 -15.67 -3.03 -13.16
N THR A 61 -15.75 -2.30 -12.05
CA THR A 61 -15.25 -0.91 -11.96
C THR A 61 -13.74 -0.83 -12.13
N ILE A 62 -13.00 -1.72 -11.47
CA ILE A 62 -11.55 -1.84 -11.58
C ILE A 62 -11.12 -3.29 -11.73
N ASP A 63 -9.91 -3.48 -12.23
CA ASP A 63 -9.27 -4.78 -12.34
C ASP A 63 -7.88 -4.79 -11.66
N LYS A 64 -7.25 -5.96 -11.65
CA LYS A 64 -5.91 -6.12 -11.07
C LYS A 64 -4.85 -5.29 -11.81
N THR A 65 -4.98 -5.15 -13.13
CA THR A 65 -3.97 -4.44 -13.92
C THR A 65 -4.01 -2.95 -13.59
N PHE A 66 -5.19 -2.38 -13.40
CA PHE A 66 -5.39 -1.01 -12.93
C PHE A 66 -4.70 -0.76 -11.59
N VAL A 67 -4.95 -1.59 -10.57
CA VAL A 67 -4.32 -1.45 -9.25
C VAL A 67 -2.80 -1.58 -9.33
N SER A 68 -2.30 -2.53 -10.13
CA SER A 68 -0.86 -2.70 -10.35
C SER A 68 -0.24 -1.46 -11.01
N ASN A 69 -0.88 -0.94 -12.06
CA ASN A 69 -0.41 0.26 -12.76
C ASN A 69 -0.43 1.47 -11.82
N LEU A 70 -1.50 1.65 -11.04
CA LEU A 70 -1.61 2.71 -10.05
C LEU A 70 -0.47 2.66 -9.02
N LEU A 71 -0.09 1.49 -8.52
CA LEU A 71 1.05 1.37 -7.60
C LEU A 71 2.41 1.67 -8.25
N GLN A 72 2.52 1.54 -9.57
CA GLN A 72 3.79 1.68 -10.30
C GLN A 72 4.02 3.07 -10.90
N ILE A 73 2.98 3.87 -11.13
CA ILE A 73 3.12 5.25 -11.63
C ILE A 73 3.91 6.14 -10.66
N LYS A 74 4.19 7.39 -11.08
CA LYS A 74 4.87 8.37 -10.24
C LYS A 74 4.03 8.60 -8.97
N PRO A 75 4.61 8.47 -7.75
CA PRO A 75 3.89 8.72 -6.52
C PRO A 75 3.34 10.14 -6.50
N GLN A 76 2.06 10.27 -6.18
CA GLN A 76 1.42 11.58 -6.02
C GLN A 76 1.57 12.11 -4.59
N ASP A 77 1.68 11.21 -3.61
CA ASP A 77 1.80 11.55 -2.20
C ASP A 77 2.73 10.59 -1.43
N GLU A 78 2.88 10.86 -0.13
CA GLU A 78 3.74 10.09 0.77
C GLU A 78 3.23 8.65 1.01
N LEU A 79 1.91 8.42 1.05
CA LEU A 79 1.35 7.08 1.22
C LEU A 79 1.68 6.21 0.00
N HIS A 80 1.39 6.74 -1.18
CA HIS A 80 1.68 6.10 -2.47
C HIS A 80 3.16 5.77 -2.60
N LYS A 81 4.04 6.70 -2.20
CA LYS A 81 5.50 6.50 -2.22
C LYS A 81 5.93 5.32 -1.34
N ARG A 82 5.38 5.21 -0.13
CA ARG A 82 5.66 4.08 0.78
C ARG A 82 5.11 2.76 0.22
N LEU A 83 3.88 2.76 -0.28
CA LEU A 83 3.23 1.57 -0.86
C LEU A 83 3.98 1.06 -2.09
N LYS A 84 4.35 1.97 -3.00
CA LYS A 84 5.16 1.65 -4.17
C LYS A 84 6.46 0.98 -3.75
N SER A 85 7.23 1.60 -2.86
CA SER A 85 8.51 1.07 -2.39
C SER A 85 8.35 -0.35 -1.84
N ASN A 86 7.35 -0.58 -0.99
CA ASN A 86 7.05 -1.90 -0.44
C ASN A 86 6.63 -2.91 -1.54
N TYR A 87 5.80 -2.49 -2.49
CA TYR A 87 5.36 -3.33 -3.61
C TYR A 87 6.52 -3.73 -4.53
N LEU A 88 7.42 -2.79 -4.89
CA LEU A 88 8.60 -3.10 -5.70
C LEU A 88 9.55 -4.07 -4.98
N LEU A 89 9.74 -3.88 -3.66
CA LEU A 89 10.54 -4.81 -2.85
C LEU A 89 9.91 -6.20 -2.83
N LYS A 90 8.60 -6.29 -2.61
CA LYS A 90 7.86 -7.55 -2.59
C LYS A 90 7.93 -8.29 -3.92
N THR A 91 7.82 -7.58 -5.04
CA THR A 91 7.79 -8.18 -6.40
C THR A 91 9.17 -8.32 -7.06
N ARG A 92 10.24 -7.91 -6.38
CA ARG A 92 11.61 -7.99 -6.92
C ARG A 92 12.01 -9.39 -7.37
N HIS A 93 11.60 -10.43 -6.63
CA HIS A 93 11.93 -11.82 -6.95
C HIS A 93 11.22 -12.35 -8.21
N THR A 94 10.09 -11.73 -8.59
CA THR A 94 9.25 -12.15 -9.71
C THR A 94 9.59 -11.40 -11.00
N ARG A 95 10.40 -10.33 -10.93
CA ARG A 95 10.89 -9.56 -12.07
C ARG A 95 12.26 -10.11 -12.51
N LYS A 96 12.26 -11.14 -13.32
CA LYS A 96 13.44 -11.64 -14.04
C LYS A 96 13.11 -11.77 -15.52
#